data_AF-A0A8T7D956-F1
#
_entry.id   AF-A0A8T7D956-F1
#
_cell.length_a   1.000
_cell.length_b   1.000
_cell.length_c   1.000
_cell.angle_alpha   90.00
_cell.angle_beta   90.00
_cell.angle_gamma   90.00
#
_symmetry.space_group_name_H-M   'P 1'
#
loop_
_entity.id
_entity.type
_entity.pdbx_description
1 polymer ?
#
loop_
_entity_poly.entity_id
_entity_poly.type
_entity_poly.pdbx_seq_one_letter_code
_entity_poly.pdbx_strand_id
1 'polypeptide(L)'
;FYQEDFDQLQAENENFKWFVALSDPQPEDNWTGPTGFIHQVIMDNYLADHSAPEDCEYYMCGPPMMNSAVISMLEDLGVERENIMLDDFGG
;
A
#
# COMPACT_ATOMS: atom_id res chain seq x y z
N PHE A 1 -11.81 -2.34 8.87
CA PHE A 1 -12.98 -3.08 8.36
C PHE A 1 -12.49 -4.17 7.40
N TYR A 2 -13.34 -5.16 7.04
CA TYR A 2 -12.98 -6.34 6.19
C TYR A 2 -11.72 -7.10 6.61
N GLN A 3 -11.28 -6.94 7.86
CA GLN A 3 -10.06 -7.56 8.37
C GLN A 3 -10.17 -9.08 8.35
N GLU A 4 -11.31 -9.63 8.80
CA GLU A 4 -11.55 -11.07 8.81
C GLU A 4 -11.50 -11.68 7.40
N ASP A 5 -12.02 -10.97 6.40
CA ASP A 5 -12.02 -11.41 5.00
C ASP A 5 -10.58 -11.50 4.46
N PHE A 6 -9.76 -10.47 4.69
CA PHE A 6 -8.37 -10.47 4.25
C PHE A 6 -7.47 -11.43 5.05
N ASP A 7 -7.74 -11.59 6.36
CA ASP A 7 -7.07 -12.58 7.20
C ASP A 7 -7.35 -14.00 6.71
N GLN A 8 -8.60 -14.30 6.33
CA GLN A 8 -8.96 -15.57 5.72
C GLN A 8 -8.24 -15.77 4.38
N LEU A 9 -8.29 -14.78 3.48
CA LEU A 9 -7.62 -14.87 2.19
C LEU A 9 -6.12 -15.12 2.34
N GLN A 10 -5.46 -14.46 3.29
CA GLN A 10 -4.04 -14.66 3.59
C GLN A 10 -3.74 -16.03 4.20
N ALA A 11 -4.64 -16.57 5.02
CA ALA A 11 -4.49 -17.90 5.62
C ALA A 11 -4.63 -19.02 4.58
N GLU A 12 -5.51 -18.83 3.59
CA GLU A 12 -5.81 -19.83 2.56
C GLU A 12 -4.88 -19.77 1.35
N ASN A 13 -4.15 -18.65 1.14
CA ASN A 13 -3.33 -18.41 -0.06
C ASN A 13 -1.92 -17.95 0.33
N GLU A 14 -0.92 -18.82 0.18
CA GLU A 14 0.47 -18.53 0.56
C GLU A 14 1.08 -17.33 -0.20
N ASN A 15 0.59 -17.07 -1.42
CA ASN A 15 1.01 -15.99 -2.29
C ASN A 15 0.30 -14.65 -2.03
N PHE A 16 -0.63 -14.59 -1.08
CA PHE A 16 -1.32 -13.36 -0.71
C PHE A 16 -0.86 -12.88 0.66
N LYS A 17 -0.50 -11.60 0.75
CA LYS A 17 -0.23 -10.90 2.01
C LYS A 17 -0.93 -9.56 2.00
N TRP A 18 -1.40 -9.13 3.17
CA TRP A 18 -2.00 -7.82 3.34
C TRP A 18 -1.50 -7.15 4.61
N PHE A 19 -1.44 -5.82 4.60
CA PHE A 19 -0.89 -5.01 5.68
C PHE A 19 -1.78 -3.79 5.91
N VAL A 20 -1.88 -3.37 7.18
CA VAL A 20 -2.60 -2.16 7.58
C VAL A 20 -1.59 -1.17 8.15
N ALA A 21 -1.75 0.10 7.79
CA ALA A 21 -1.02 1.21 8.40
C ALA A 21 -2.03 2.20 8.99
N LEU A 22 -1.77 2.67 10.21
CA LEU A 22 -2.53 3.76 10.82
C LEU A 22 -1.67 5.03 10.81
N SER A 23 -2.16 6.08 10.15
CA SER A 23 -1.41 7.35 10.09
C SER A 23 -1.35 8.07 11.44
N ASP A 24 -2.40 7.91 12.26
CA ASP A 24 -2.55 8.55 13.56
C ASP A 24 -3.26 7.59 14.55
N PRO A 25 -2.59 6.50 14.98
CA PRO A 25 -3.19 5.54 15.91
C PRO A 25 -3.47 6.20 17.26
N GLN A 26 -4.65 5.94 17.82
CA GLN A 26 -5.03 6.45 19.13
C GLN A 26 -4.59 5.48 20.25
N PRO A 27 -4.42 5.95 21.50
CA PRO A 27 -4.03 5.08 22.61
C PRO A 27 -4.94 3.86 22.81
N GLU A 28 -6.25 4.02 22.60
CA GLU A 28 -7.25 2.96 22.69
C GLU A 28 -7.14 1.88 21.61
N ASP A 29 -6.50 2.18 20.47
CA ASP A 29 -6.29 1.21 19.41
C ASP A 29 -5.29 0.12 19.82
N ASN A 30 -4.44 0.40 20.83
CA ASN A 30 -3.34 -0.46 21.27
C ASN A 30 -2.51 -0.97 20.07
N TRP A 31 -2.33 -0.11 19.07
CA TRP A 31 -1.76 -0.47 17.78
C TRP A 31 -0.25 -0.72 17.90
N THR A 32 0.18 -1.86 17.37
CA THR A 32 1.60 -2.26 17.34
C THR A 32 2.12 -2.50 15.93
N GLY A 33 1.26 -2.31 14.92
CA GLY A 33 1.63 -2.44 13.51
C GLY A 33 2.25 -1.17 12.93
N PRO A 34 2.43 -1.13 11.59
CA PRO A 34 2.99 0.03 10.91
C PRO A 34 2.20 1.31 11.14
N THR A 35 2.92 2.42 11.26
CA THR A 35 2.34 3.75 11.44
C THR A 35 2.83 4.73 10.39
N GLY A 36 2.00 5.71 10.04
CA GLY A 36 2.30 6.72 9.04
C GLY A 36 1.48 6.55 7.75
N PHE A 37 1.86 7.28 6.71
CA PHE A 37 1.17 7.22 5.43
C PHE A 37 1.54 5.95 4.65
N ILE A 38 0.56 5.37 3.95
CA ILE A 38 0.72 4.06 3.32
C ILE A 38 1.86 4.01 2.29
N HIS A 39 2.09 5.10 1.53
CA HIS A 39 3.18 5.16 0.55
C HIS A 39 4.56 5.03 1.20
N GLN A 40 4.76 5.61 2.39
CA GLN A 40 6.01 5.49 3.14
C GLN A 40 6.14 4.10 3.76
N VAL A 41 5.04 3.57 4.31
CA VAL A 41 5.04 2.24 4.91
C VAL A 41 5.39 1.16 3.89
N ILE A 42 4.76 1.17 2.70
CA ILE A 42 5.07 0.19 1.64
C ILE A 42 6.49 0.37 1.09
N MET A 43 6.97 1.61 0.99
CA MET A 43 8.34 1.90 0.59
C MET A 43 9.33 1.29 1.57
N ASP A 44 9.23 1.64 2.85
CA ASP A 44 10.20 1.26 3.88
C ASP A 44 10.23 -0.24 4.20
N ASN A 45 9.07 -0.92 4.08
CA ASN A 45 8.94 -2.31 4.52
C ASN A 45 8.97 -3.32 3.37
N TYR A 46 8.91 -2.87 2.11
CA TYR A 46 8.83 -3.77 0.97
C TYR A 46 9.56 -3.26 -0.27
N LEU A 47 9.19 -2.09 -0.81
CA LEU A 47 9.65 -1.66 -2.13
C LEU A 47 11.11 -1.19 -2.14
N ALA A 48 11.62 -0.64 -1.05
CA ALA A 48 13.01 -0.18 -0.96
C ALA A 48 14.03 -1.33 -1.11
N ASP A 49 13.65 -2.55 -0.67
CA ASP A 49 14.48 -3.75 -0.76
C ASP A 49 14.05 -4.68 -1.91
N HIS A 50 13.02 -4.31 -2.69
CA HIS A 50 12.53 -5.12 -3.79
C HIS A 50 13.53 -5.07 -4.95
N SER A 51 13.86 -6.23 -5.53
CA SER A 51 14.92 -6.32 -6.56
C SER A 51 14.54 -5.71 -7.91
N ALA A 52 13.24 -5.65 -8.21
CA ALA A 52 12.71 -5.10 -9.46
C ALA A 52 11.28 -4.57 -9.23
N PRO A 53 11.09 -3.47 -8.48
CA PRO A 53 9.76 -2.89 -8.24
C PRO A 53 9.05 -2.47 -9.54
N GLU A 54 9.79 -2.17 -10.61
CA GLU A 54 9.28 -1.84 -11.94
C GLU A 54 8.55 -3.00 -12.64
N ASP A 55 8.86 -4.24 -12.29
CA ASP A 55 8.26 -5.45 -12.87
C ASP A 55 6.90 -5.81 -12.21
N CYS A 56 6.46 -5.03 -11.21
CA CYS A 56 5.18 -5.22 -10.55
C CYS A 56 4.08 -4.34 -11.18
N GLU A 57 2.84 -4.84 -11.15
CA GLU A 57 1.64 -4.06 -11.51
C GLU A 57 0.99 -3.48 -10.25
N TYR A 58 0.75 -2.17 -10.23
CA TYR A 58 0.26 -1.44 -9.07
C TYR A 58 -1.18 -1.00 -9.29
N TYR A 59 -2.10 -1.61 -8.55
CA TYR A 59 -3.52 -1.25 -8.55
C TYR A 59 -3.81 -0.40 -7.31
N MET A 60 -4.31 0.82 -7.51
CA MET A 60 -4.52 1.76 -6.42
C MET A 60 -5.80 2.57 -6.56
N CYS A 61 -6.42 2.85 -5.41
CA CYS A 61 -7.62 3.65 -5.28
C CYS A 61 -7.65 4.26 -3.87
N GLY A 62 -7.82 5.58 -3.79
CA GLY A 62 -7.99 6.27 -2.52
C GLY A 62 -8.11 7.78 -2.67
N PRO A 63 -7.93 8.54 -1.58
CA PRO A 63 -8.07 10.01 -1.61
C PRO A 63 -7.02 10.69 -2.50
N PRO A 64 -7.30 11.88 -3.08
CA PRO A 64 -6.37 12.57 -4.00
C PRO A 64 -4.94 12.75 -3.47
N MET A 65 -4.80 13.01 -2.16
CA MET A 65 -3.49 13.15 -1.49
C MET A 65 -2.73 11.82 -1.44
N MET A 66 -3.43 10.71 -1.18
CA MET A 66 -2.83 9.38 -1.18
C MET A 66 -2.41 9.00 -2.60
N ASN A 67 -3.29 9.24 -3.58
CA ASN A 67 -3.03 8.87 -4.96
C ASN A 67 -1.78 9.57 -5.50
N SER A 68 -1.69 10.89 -5.31
CA SER A 68 -0.53 11.68 -5.73
C SER A 68 0.76 11.20 -5.06
N ALA A 69 0.72 10.90 -3.76
CA ALA A 69 1.90 10.48 -3.01
C ALA A 69 2.41 9.08 -3.42
N VAL A 70 1.50 8.11 -3.61
CA VAL A 70 1.87 6.77 -4.07
C VAL A 70 2.40 6.82 -5.51
N ILE A 71 1.75 7.55 -6.41
CA ILE A 71 2.21 7.67 -7.81
C ILE A 71 3.62 8.27 -7.86
N SER A 72 3.86 9.39 -7.16
CA SER A 72 5.19 10.01 -7.12
C SER A 72 6.25 9.05 -6.59
N MET A 73 5.95 8.31 -5.52
CA MET A 73 6.88 7.33 -4.94
C MET A 73 7.20 6.19 -5.93
N LEU A 74 6.19 5.68 -6.65
CA LEU A 74 6.40 4.63 -7.66
C LEU A 74 7.20 5.15 -8.86
N GLU A 75 6.92 6.37 -9.34
CA GLU A 75 7.69 7.01 -10.41
C GLU A 75 9.16 7.23 -10.00
N ASP A 76 9.41 7.64 -8.75
CA ASP A 76 10.77 7.80 -8.20
C ASP A 76 11.53 6.46 -8.09
N LEU A 77 10.81 5.35 -7.90
CA LEU A 77 11.36 3.99 -7.94
C LEU A 77 11.58 3.45 -9.37
N GLY A 78 11.23 4.22 -10.40
CA GLY A 78 11.39 3.82 -11.80
C GLY A 78 10.24 2.97 -12.35
N VAL A 79 9.10 2.92 -11.66
CA VAL A 79 7.91 2.24 -12.18
C VAL A 79 7.30 3.06 -13.32
N GLU A 80 7.20 2.45 -14.50
CA GLU A 80 6.59 3.09 -15.67
C GLU A 80 5.09 3.29 -15.47
N ARG A 81 4.54 4.38 -16.03
CA ARG A 81 3.14 4.77 -15.86
C ARG A 81 2.16 3.69 -16.32
N GLU A 82 2.57 2.86 -17.27
CA GLU A 82 1.81 1.73 -17.82
C GLU A 82 1.52 0.64 -16.77
N ASN A 83 2.38 0.52 -15.75
CA ASN A 83 2.24 -0.43 -14.65
C ASN A 83 1.50 0.17 -13.43
N ILE A 84 0.99 1.41 -13.52
CA ILE A 84 0.27 2.09 -12.43
C ILE A 84 -1.20 2.30 -12.82
N MET A 85 -2.07 1.41 -12.34
CA MET A 85 -3.51 1.43 -12.56
C MET A 85 -4.22 2.17 -11.42
N LEU A 86 -4.60 3.43 -11.68
CA LEU A 86 -5.37 4.26 -10.76
C LEU A 86 -6.88 4.19 -11.10
N ASP A 87 -7.70 3.88 -10.10
CA ASP A 87 -9.13 4.16 -10.13
C ASP A 87 -9.39 5.50 -9.42
N ASP A 88 -9.75 6.54 -10.19
CA ASP A 88 -9.95 7.91 -9.71
C ASP A 88 -11.44 8.23 -9.58
N PHE A 89 -11.90 8.42 -8.34
CA PHE A 89 -13.28 8.78 -8.03
C PHE A 89 -13.59 10.28 -8.14
N GLY A 90 -12.64 11.11 -8.61
CA GLY A 90 -12.87 12.50 -8.99
C GLY A 90 -13.03 13.48 -7.82
N GLY A 91 -12.36 13.20 -6.70
CA GLY A 91 -12.37 14.02 -5.48
C GLY A 91 -11.64 15.36 -5.63
#